data_AF-A0A975DUC0-F1
#
_entry.id   AF-A0A975DUC0-F1
#
_cell.length_a   1.000
_cell.length_b   1.000
_cell.length_c   1.000
_cell.angle_alpha   90.00
_cell.angle_beta   90.00
_cell.angle_gamma   90.00
#
_symmetry.space_group_name_H-M   'P 1'
#
loop_
_entity.id
_entity.type
_entity.pdbx_description
1 polymer ?
#
loop_
_entity_poly.entity_id
_entity_poly.type
_entity_poly.pdbx_seq_one_letter_code
_entity_poly.pdbx_strand_id
1 'polypeptide(L)'
;MTARPRTPGGSVEARLQLEPLVTLPGAGELEAPPARGRASASPVAGVESGLALTGHLSRRGDVKVGAGQWLGGPRQPLPIEGLQVSRVPRGVELEYQVLVGTRPAQWSPWVRAGEYAGTRGRALSLFGVRLRLGGEAAARIRAEALFLGAPVVSRAGRQVEFVGVSERDPLVGLSLAIDLAEEAGRAEPRRMAPEGAGRVRVFRAGAL
;
A
#
# COMPACT_ATOMS: atom_id res chain seq x y z
N MET A 1 20.13 -27.42 -14.04
CA MET A 1 21.27 -28.21 -13.54
C MET A 1 20.91 -28.75 -12.16
N THR A 2 20.81 -30.07 -12.02
CA THR A 2 20.43 -30.74 -10.76
C THR A 2 21.58 -31.66 -10.34
N ALA A 3 22.18 -31.39 -9.18
CA ALA A 3 23.23 -32.24 -8.61
C ALA A 3 22.61 -33.46 -7.92
N ARG A 4 23.19 -34.64 -8.11
CA ARG A 4 22.80 -35.88 -7.42
C ARG A 4 23.95 -36.38 -6.52
N PRO A 5 23.66 -36.85 -5.30
CA PRO A 5 24.66 -37.40 -4.38
C PRO A 5 25.18 -38.77 -4.85
N ARG A 6 26.44 -39.09 -4.53
CA ARG A 6 27.12 -40.32 -4.97
C ARG A 6 26.96 -41.53 -4.03
N THR A 7 26.25 -41.41 -2.91
CA THR A 7 25.93 -42.55 -2.02
C THR A 7 24.64 -42.31 -1.22
N PRO A 8 23.87 -43.37 -0.87
CA PRO A 8 22.64 -43.24 -0.07
C PRO A 8 22.94 -42.82 1.37
N GLY A 9 22.33 -41.72 1.85
CA GLY A 9 22.42 -41.23 3.24
C GLY A 9 23.48 -40.15 3.52
N GLY A 10 24.21 -39.67 2.51
CA GLY A 10 25.22 -38.62 2.68
C GLY A 10 24.64 -37.19 2.73
N SER A 11 25.13 -36.38 3.67
CA SER A 11 24.79 -34.95 3.78
C SER A 11 25.36 -34.15 2.60
N VAL A 12 24.57 -33.23 2.02
CA VAL A 12 25.01 -32.24 1.03
C VAL A 12 25.47 -30.97 1.75
N GLU A 13 26.60 -31.06 2.44
CA GLU A 13 27.27 -29.89 3.00
C GLU A 13 28.15 -29.24 1.94
N ALA A 14 27.74 -28.07 1.45
CA ALA A 14 28.60 -27.18 0.68
C ALA A 14 29.43 -26.32 1.65
N ARG A 15 30.74 -26.50 1.69
CA ARG A 15 31.66 -25.58 2.36
C ARG A 15 32.04 -24.46 1.39
N LEU A 16 31.61 -23.24 1.67
CA LEU A 16 32.05 -22.05 0.95
C LEU A 16 33.26 -21.46 1.69
N GLN A 17 34.44 -21.52 1.07
CA GLN A 17 35.60 -20.72 1.48
C GLN A 17 35.67 -19.47 0.59
N LEU A 18 35.69 -18.30 1.19
CA LEU A 18 35.86 -17.02 0.51
C LEU A 18 37.27 -16.50 0.81
N GLU A 19 38.14 -16.50 -0.19
CA GLU A 19 39.42 -15.82 -0.10
C GLU A 19 39.31 -14.39 -0.66
N PRO A 20 39.85 -13.37 0.03
CA PRO A 20 39.88 -12.00 -0.48
C PRO A 20 40.93 -11.87 -1.59
N LEU A 21 40.52 -11.32 -2.74
CA LEU A 21 41.44 -10.97 -3.82
C LEU A 21 42.24 -9.72 -3.42
N VAL A 22 43.52 -9.89 -3.10
CA VAL A 22 44.46 -8.79 -2.87
C VAL A 22 44.87 -8.20 -4.22
N THR A 23 44.69 -6.90 -4.41
CA THR A 23 45.30 -6.14 -5.50
C THR A 23 45.94 -4.88 -4.92
N LEU A 24 47.28 -4.79 -4.99
CA LEU A 24 48.11 -3.59 -4.81
C LEU A 24 49.46 -3.85 -5.54
N PRO A 25 50.29 -2.84 -5.92
CA PRO A 25 50.37 -1.48 -5.35
C PRO A 25 50.69 -0.31 -6.30
N GLY A 26 50.64 0.92 -5.75
CA GLY A 26 51.45 2.09 -6.18
C GLY A 26 50.62 3.30 -6.64
N ALA A 27 50.21 4.19 -5.74
CA ALA A 27 50.95 5.36 -5.22
C ALA A 27 50.60 6.65 -5.98
N GLY A 28 50.05 7.65 -5.27
CA GLY A 28 49.82 8.98 -5.80
C GLY A 28 48.74 9.74 -5.05
N GLU A 29 49.05 10.14 -3.82
CA GLU A 29 48.26 11.08 -3.01
C GLU A 29 48.26 12.47 -3.67
N LEU A 30 47.08 12.99 -4.00
CA LEU A 30 46.85 14.41 -4.28
C LEU A 30 45.54 14.85 -3.63
N GLU A 31 45.71 15.62 -2.56
CA GLU A 31 44.72 16.34 -1.79
C GLU A 31 44.10 17.51 -2.60
N ALA A 32 42.79 17.75 -2.49
CA ALA A 32 42.10 19.06 -2.67
C ALA A 32 40.57 18.92 -2.45
N PRO A 33 39.78 20.02 -2.34
CA PRO A 33 39.47 20.87 -1.17
C PRO A 33 37.95 20.79 -0.79
N PRO A 34 37.41 21.55 0.20
CA PRO A 34 36.01 21.38 0.62
C PRO A 34 35.03 22.10 -0.32
N ALA A 35 34.12 21.36 -0.93
CA ALA A 35 33.03 21.93 -1.72
C ALA A 35 31.83 22.29 -0.83
N ARG A 36 31.73 23.57 -0.45
CA ARG A 36 30.46 24.20 -0.09
C ARG A 36 29.53 24.23 -1.30
N GLY A 37 28.27 23.89 -1.05
CA GLY A 37 27.13 24.55 -1.69
C GLY A 37 26.62 23.97 -2.99
N ARG A 38 25.54 23.19 -2.89
CA ARG A 38 24.34 23.50 -3.69
C ARG A 38 23.09 23.11 -2.93
N ALA A 39 22.39 24.14 -2.49
CA ALA A 39 21.01 24.04 -2.06
C ALA A 39 20.09 23.74 -3.24
N SER A 40 18.91 23.25 -2.87
CA SER A 40 17.64 23.34 -3.59
C SER A 40 17.37 22.30 -4.66
N ALA A 41 16.53 21.35 -4.29
CA ALA A 41 15.12 21.51 -4.63
C ALA A 41 14.28 21.17 -3.39
N SER A 42 13.74 22.21 -2.74
CA SER A 42 12.59 22.05 -1.86
C SER A 42 11.47 21.38 -2.65
N PRO A 43 10.73 20.40 -2.11
CA PRO A 43 9.43 20.12 -2.68
C PRO A 43 8.62 21.42 -2.58
N VAL A 44 8.18 21.90 -3.73
CA VAL A 44 7.13 22.89 -3.85
C VAL A 44 6.02 22.53 -2.87
N ALA A 45 5.74 23.45 -1.96
CA ALA A 45 4.62 23.37 -1.03
C ALA A 45 3.31 23.46 -1.82
N GLY A 46 2.96 22.37 -2.51
CA GLY A 46 1.58 21.97 -2.66
C GLY A 46 1.23 21.20 -1.40
N VAL A 47 0.10 21.52 -0.77
CA VAL A 47 -0.39 20.85 0.42
C VAL A 47 -0.35 19.32 0.24
N GLU A 48 0.68 18.64 0.75
CA GLU A 48 0.65 17.17 0.88
C GLU A 48 -0.25 16.81 2.06
N SER A 49 -1.55 17.07 1.88
CA SER A 49 -2.63 16.48 2.65
C SER A 49 -2.74 15.01 2.24
N GLY A 50 -1.67 14.26 2.49
CA GLY A 50 -1.48 12.90 2.03
C GLY A 50 -1.39 11.94 3.20
N LEU A 51 -2.18 10.87 3.12
CA LEU A 51 -2.08 9.73 4.03
C LEU A 51 -0.64 9.23 4.12
N ALA A 52 -0.22 8.84 5.32
CA ALA A 52 1.05 8.20 5.56
C ALA A 52 0.86 6.86 6.24
N LEU A 53 1.50 5.85 5.67
CA LEU A 53 1.55 4.51 6.22
C LEU A 53 2.94 4.27 6.78
N THR A 54 3.01 4.03 8.07
CA THR A 54 4.22 3.54 8.75
C THR A 54 4.02 2.08 9.09
N GLY A 55 5.03 1.23 8.93
CA GLY A 55 4.99 -0.11 9.50
C GLY A 55 6.36 -0.66 9.81
N HIS A 56 6.38 -1.62 10.73
CA HIS A 56 7.58 -2.31 11.15
C HIS A 56 7.79 -3.56 10.30
N LEU A 57 8.86 -3.56 9.50
CA LEU A 57 9.22 -4.71 8.66
C LEU A 57 10.25 -5.54 9.41
N SER A 58 10.06 -6.85 9.47
CA SER A 58 10.99 -7.77 10.15
C SER A 58 12.41 -7.59 9.62
N ARG A 59 13.38 -7.44 10.55
CA ARG A 59 14.82 -7.19 10.28
C ARG A 59 15.16 -5.88 9.57
N ARG A 60 14.18 -5.04 9.23
CA ARG A 60 14.37 -3.73 8.59
C ARG A 60 14.07 -2.58 9.55
N GLY A 61 13.09 -2.76 10.44
CA GLY A 61 12.61 -1.71 11.33
C GLY A 61 11.44 -0.92 10.75
N ASP A 62 11.18 0.25 11.31
CA ASP A 62 10.08 1.12 10.91
C ASP A 62 10.37 1.78 9.54
N VAL A 63 9.44 1.61 8.61
CA VAL A 63 9.47 2.23 7.28
C VAL A 63 8.21 3.08 7.14
N LYS A 64 8.36 4.29 6.58
CA LYS A 64 7.26 5.22 6.32
C LYS A 64 7.14 5.47 4.82
N VAL A 65 5.92 5.39 4.31
CA VAL A 65 5.59 5.63 2.91
C VAL A 65 4.36 6.54 2.79
N GLY A 66 4.25 7.23 1.65
CA GLY A 66 3.09 8.06 1.31
C GLY A 66 1.91 7.25 0.78
N ALA A 67 0.80 7.94 0.52
CA ALA A 67 -0.39 7.36 -0.09
C ALA A 67 -0.06 6.64 -1.41
N GLY A 68 -0.59 5.43 -1.59
CA GLY A 68 -0.41 4.60 -2.79
C GLY A 68 0.98 3.99 -2.97
N GLN A 69 1.94 4.30 -2.08
CA GLN A 69 3.26 3.71 -2.09
C GLN A 69 3.28 2.40 -1.29
N TRP A 70 4.14 1.47 -1.70
CA TRP A 70 4.27 0.17 -1.05
C TRP A 70 5.12 0.24 0.22
N LEU A 71 4.52 -0.14 1.35
CA LEU A 71 5.22 -0.61 2.53
C LEU A 71 5.59 -2.09 2.27
N GLY A 72 6.89 -2.38 2.12
CA GLY A 72 7.34 -3.69 1.63
C GLY A 72 7.02 -3.87 0.14
N GLY A 73 6.31 -4.95 -0.21
CA GLY A 73 5.74 -5.12 -1.54
C GLY A 73 6.62 -5.88 -2.54
N PRO A 74 6.22 -5.93 -3.84
CA PRO A 74 6.78 -6.89 -4.81
C PRO A 74 8.30 -6.81 -5.03
N ARG A 75 8.89 -5.61 -4.91
CA ARG A 75 10.34 -5.42 -5.11
C ARG A 75 11.17 -5.78 -3.87
N GLN A 76 10.56 -5.79 -2.70
CA GLN A 76 11.24 -5.96 -1.41
C GLN A 76 10.26 -6.57 -0.39
N PRO A 77 9.81 -7.83 -0.60
CA PRO A 77 8.83 -8.46 0.27
C PRO A 77 9.48 -8.78 1.61
N LEU A 78 8.97 -8.18 2.68
CA LEU A 78 9.38 -8.46 4.06
C LEU A 78 8.15 -8.53 4.95
N PRO A 79 8.07 -9.48 5.89
CA PRO A 79 6.93 -9.57 6.80
C PRO A 79 6.71 -8.26 7.55
N ILE A 80 5.47 -7.81 7.56
CA ILE A 80 5.04 -6.64 8.32
C ILE A 80 4.59 -7.14 9.70
N GLU A 81 5.11 -6.57 10.78
CA GLU A 81 4.76 -6.94 12.17
C GLU A 81 3.70 -6.02 12.78
N GLY A 82 3.60 -4.80 12.25
CA GLY A 82 2.63 -3.81 12.69
C GLY A 82 2.62 -2.58 11.80
N LEU A 83 1.59 -1.77 11.95
CA LEU A 83 1.32 -0.60 11.11
C LEU A 83 0.62 0.52 11.86
N GLN A 84 0.81 1.74 11.36
CA GLN A 84 0.13 2.95 11.78
C GLN A 84 -0.23 3.76 10.53
N VAL A 85 -1.49 4.17 10.43
CA VAL A 85 -1.95 5.09 9.39
C VAL A 85 -2.12 6.47 10.00
N SER A 86 -1.50 7.48 9.42
CA SER A 86 -1.55 8.86 9.90
C SER A 86 -1.80 9.84 8.75
N ARG A 87 -2.02 11.13 9.07
CA ARG A 87 -2.31 12.18 8.07
C ARG A 87 -3.52 11.82 7.16
N VAL A 88 -4.54 11.20 7.74
CA VAL A 88 -5.80 10.89 7.04
C VAL A 88 -6.48 12.22 6.65
N PRO A 89 -7.13 12.31 5.47
CA PRO A 89 -7.81 13.53 5.04
C PRO A 89 -8.85 14.03 6.06
N ARG A 90 -9.06 15.35 6.11
CA ARG A 90 -10.05 15.97 7.01
C ARG A 90 -11.46 15.45 6.71
N GLY A 91 -12.26 15.25 7.76
CA GLY A 91 -13.64 14.75 7.64
C GLY A 91 -13.76 13.23 7.40
N VAL A 92 -12.64 12.52 7.23
CA VAL A 92 -12.60 11.06 7.11
C VAL A 92 -12.21 10.46 8.46
N GLU A 93 -13.05 9.58 8.98
CA GLU A 93 -12.69 8.75 10.12
C GLU A 93 -12.21 7.40 9.61
N LEU A 94 -10.97 7.02 9.96
CA LEU A 94 -10.42 5.71 9.61
C LEU A 94 -10.24 4.88 10.87
N GLU A 95 -10.81 3.68 10.85
CA GLU A 95 -10.54 2.62 11.80
C GLU A 95 -9.93 1.42 11.09
N TYR A 96 -9.00 0.74 11.76
CA TYR A 96 -8.39 -0.48 11.24
C TYR A 96 -8.01 -1.43 12.37
N GLN A 97 -7.85 -2.70 12.00
CA GLN A 97 -7.29 -3.74 12.86
C GLN A 97 -6.42 -4.67 12.03
N VAL A 98 -5.52 -5.37 12.70
CA VAL A 98 -4.58 -6.30 12.07
C VAL A 98 -4.72 -7.69 12.67
N LEU A 99 -4.55 -8.72 11.85
CA LEU A 99 -4.54 -10.11 12.29
C LEU A 99 -3.10 -10.48 12.63
N VAL A 100 -2.78 -10.62 13.92
CA VAL A 100 -1.43 -10.89 14.40
C VAL A 100 -1.19 -12.41 14.45
N GLY A 101 0.00 -12.83 14.01
CA GLY A 101 0.46 -14.23 13.96
C GLY A 101 0.75 -14.89 15.31
N THR A 102 -0.19 -14.79 16.25
CA THR A 102 -0.21 -15.65 17.45
C THR A 102 -0.70 -17.06 17.08
N ARG A 103 -0.77 -17.97 18.06
CA ARG A 103 -1.36 -19.31 17.86
C ARG A 103 -2.54 -19.51 18.82
N PRO A 104 -3.81 -19.45 18.36
CA PRO A 104 -4.24 -19.12 16.98
C PRO A 104 -3.99 -17.65 16.64
N ALA A 105 -4.06 -17.30 15.35
CA ALA A 105 -3.95 -15.90 14.92
C ALA A 105 -5.12 -15.07 15.50
N GLN A 106 -4.85 -13.85 15.94
CA GLN A 106 -5.83 -13.01 16.64
C GLN A 106 -5.92 -11.63 16.02
N TRP A 107 -7.16 -11.18 15.78
CA TRP A 107 -7.42 -9.80 15.42
C TRP A 107 -7.13 -8.88 16.60
N SER A 108 -6.40 -7.79 16.35
CA SER A 108 -6.30 -6.69 17.30
C SER A 108 -7.68 -6.04 17.52
N PRO A 109 -7.88 -5.29 18.60
CA PRO A 109 -8.95 -4.30 18.66
C PRO A 109 -8.90 -3.36 17.45
N TRP A 110 -10.05 -2.76 17.13
CA TRP A 110 -10.10 -1.62 16.20
C TRP A 110 -9.35 -0.44 16.81
N VAL A 111 -8.44 0.12 16.04
CA VAL A 111 -7.68 1.32 16.38
C VAL A 111 -8.00 2.43 15.37
N ARG A 112 -7.80 3.68 15.77
CA ARG A 112 -8.01 4.85 14.91
C ARG A 112 -6.74 5.26 14.17
N ALA A 113 -6.90 6.11 13.16
CA ALA A 113 -5.77 6.81 12.56
C ALA A 113 -4.89 7.48 13.63
N GLY A 114 -3.58 7.25 13.56
CA GLY A 114 -2.60 7.71 14.53
C GLY A 114 -2.25 6.69 15.61
N GLU A 115 -3.01 5.60 15.77
CA GLU A 115 -2.70 4.55 16.75
C GLU A 115 -1.90 3.41 16.11
N TYR A 116 -1.07 2.71 16.87
CA TYR A 116 -0.28 1.59 16.33
C TYR A 116 -1.01 0.25 16.50
N ALA A 117 -1.10 -0.53 15.43
CA ALA A 117 -1.66 -1.88 15.45
C ALA A 117 -0.58 -2.93 15.14
N GLY A 118 -0.52 -4.00 15.95
CA GLY A 118 0.46 -5.08 15.80
C GLY A 118 1.64 -4.93 16.77
N THR A 119 2.82 -5.41 16.37
CA THR A 119 4.02 -5.45 17.21
C THR A 119 5.24 -4.83 16.54
N ARG A 120 6.32 -4.63 17.30
CA ARG A 120 7.64 -4.23 16.80
C ARG A 120 8.69 -5.16 17.41
N GLY A 121 9.58 -5.71 16.59
CA GLY A 121 10.69 -6.54 17.04
C GLY A 121 10.27 -7.80 17.81
N ARG A 122 9.03 -8.27 17.64
CA ARG A 122 8.53 -9.49 18.29
C ARG A 122 8.51 -10.69 17.36
N ALA A 123 8.88 -10.50 16.08
CA ALA A 123 8.82 -11.53 15.05
C ALA A 123 7.39 -12.12 14.88
N LEU A 124 6.37 -11.34 15.22
CA LEU A 124 4.97 -11.70 14.99
C LEU A 124 4.47 -10.95 13.76
N SER A 125 4.46 -11.65 12.63
CA SER A 125 3.97 -11.11 11.37
C SER A 125 2.45 -10.91 11.39
N LEU A 126 1.98 -9.99 10.56
CA LEU A 126 0.57 -9.81 10.27
C LEU A 126 0.12 -10.79 9.19
N PHE A 127 -1.09 -11.31 9.32
CA PHE A 127 -1.73 -12.26 8.39
C PHE A 127 -2.99 -11.68 7.76
N GLY A 128 -3.32 -10.43 8.09
CA GLY A 128 -4.49 -9.75 7.58
C GLY A 128 -4.61 -8.34 8.10
N VAL A 129 -5.40 -7.54 7.38
CA VAL A 129 -5.74 -6.17 7.73
C VAL A 129 -7.18 -5.90 7.32
N ARG A 130 -7.91 -5.20 8.19
CA ARG A 130 -9.25 -4.65 7.92
C ARG A 130 -9.20 -3.16 8.08
N LEU A 131 -9.82 -2.44 7.16
CA LEU A 131 -9.94 -0.98 7.22
C LEU A 131 -11.38 -0.59 6.91
N ARG A 132 -11.92 0.39 7.63
CA ARG A 132 -13.24 0.96 7.37
C ARG A 132 -13.23 2.48 7.52
N LEU A 133 -13.99 3.14 6.67
CA LEU A 133 -14.22 4.59 6.72
C LEU A 133 -15.55 4.89 7.41
N GLY A 134 -15.47 5.69 8.47
CA GLY A 134 -16.57 6.41 9.08
C GLY A 134 -16.64 7.86 8.62
N GLY A 135 -17.45 8.67 9.31
CA GLY A 135 -17.71 10.05 8.97
C GLY A 135 -18.55 10.27 7.70
N GLU A 136 -18.96 11.52 7.51
CA GLU A 136 -19.83 11.96 6.42
C GLU A 136 -19.08 12.23 5.11
N ALA A 137 -17.75 12.25 5.13
CA ALA A 137 -16.96 12.49 3.94
C ALA A 137 -17.20 11.39 2.89
N ALA A 138 -17.46 11.82 1.65
CA ALA A 138 -17.46 10.95 0.50
C ALA A 138 -16.02 10.55 0.20
N ALA A 139 -15.60 9.39 0.71
CA ALA A 139 -14.24 8.90 0.59
C ALA A 139 -14.22 7.39 0.26
N ARG A 140 -13.15 6.96 -0.42
CA ARG A 140 -12.93 5.58 -0.83
C ARG A 140 -11.51 5.14 -0.51
N ILE A 141 -11.37 3.98 0.13
CA ILE A 141 -10.08 3.30 0.29
C ILE A 141 -9.71 2.68 -1.05
N ARG A 142 -8.46 2.84 -1.48
CA ARG A 142 -7.78 1.96 -2.44
C ARG A 142 -6.60 1.32 -1.75
N ALA A 143 -6.56 -0.01 -1.73
CA ALA A 143 -5.49 -0.75 -1.09
C ALA A 143 -5.08 -1.96 -1.92
N GLU A 144 -3.80 -2.29 -1.82
CA GLU A 144 -3.22 -3.50 -2.41
C GLU A 144 -2.43 -4.24 -1.34
N ALA A 145 -2.61 -5.56 -1.29
CA ALA A 145 -1.92 -6.42 -0.35
C ALA A 145 -1.14 -7.51 -1.10
N LEU A 146 0.02 -7.84 -0.56
CA LEU A 146 0.84 -8.97 -1.00
C LEU A 146 1.09 -9.89 0.19
N PHE A 147 0.62 -11.13 0.09
CA PHE A 147 0.95 -12.20 1.03
C PHE A 147 2.06 -13.06 0.45
N LEU A 148 2.90 -13.64 1.31
CA LEU A 148 3.97 -14.52 0.87
C LEU A 148 3.41 -15.68 0.03
N GLY A 149 3.96 -15.89 -1.18
CA GLY A 149 3.52 -16.95 -2.08
C GLY A 149 2.19 -16.69 -2.82
N ALA A 150 1.55 -15.54 -2.61
CA ALA A 150 0.30 -15.16 -3.28
C ALA A 150 0.52 -14.03 -4.30
N PRO A 151 -0.36 -13.89 -5.32
CA PRO A 151 -0.35 -12.70 -6.17
C PRO A 151 -0.78 -11.45 -5.39
N VAL A 152 -0.49 -10.27 -5.95
CA VAL A 152 -1.02 -9.01 -5.42
C VAL A 152 -2.54 -8.99 -5.54
N VAL A 153 -3.21 -8.56 -4.48
CA VAL A 153 -4.67 -8.42 -4.43
C VAL A 153 -5.02 -6.96 -4.20
N SER A 154 -5.82 -6.38 -5.09
CA SER A 154 -6.32 -4.99 -4.95
C SER A 154 -7.80 -4.99 -4.52
N ARG A 155 -8.15 -4.06 -3.62
CA ARG A 155 -9.53 -3.81 -3.17
C ARG A 155 -9.77 -2.32 -3.03
N ALA A 156 -11.01 -1.91 -3.28
CA ALA A 156 -11.41 -0.53 -3.09
C ALA A 156 -12.87 -0.38 -2.64
N GLY A 157 -13.13 0.50 -1.68
CA GLY A 157 -14.47 0.73 -1.14
C GLY A 157 -14.44 1.54 0.16
N ARG A 158 -15.58 1.61 0.86
CA ARG A 158 -15.64 2.20 2.21
C ARG A 158 -15.11 1.25 3.29
N GLN A 159 -15.08 -0.05 3.01
CA GLN A 159 -14.46 -1.07 3.84
C GLN A 159 -13.68 -2.01 2.93
N VAL A 160 -12.47 -2.36 3.34
CA VAL A 160 -11.64 -3.35 2.66
C VAL A 160 -11.06 -4.33 3.68
N GLU A 161 -10.88 -5.57 3.25
CA GLU A 161 -10.34 -6.64 4.06
C GLU A 161 -9.39 -7.48 3.22
N PHE A 162 -8.26 -7.83 3.82
CA PHE A 162 -7.28 -8.75 3.28
C PHE A 162 -6.92 -9.75 4.37
N VAL A 163 -6.96 -11.03 4.02
CA VAL A 163 -6.53 -12.14 4.88
C VAL A 163 -5.75 -13.11 4.01
N GLY A 164 -4.64 -13.62 4.53
CA GLY A 164 -3.84 -14.65 3.87
C GLY A 164 -4.67 -15.91 3.61
N VAL A 165 -4.37 -16.62 2.53
CA VAL A 165 -5.10 -17.84 2.16
C VAL A 165 -4.84 -18.95 3.17
N SER A 166 -3.63 -19.01 3.72
CA SER A 166 -3.29 -19.89 4.82
C SER A 166 -2.88 -19.12 6.08
N GLU A 167 -2.93 -19.80 7.22
CA GLU A 167 -2.41 -19.29 8.50
C GLU A 167 -0.88 -19.11 8.52
N ARG A 168 -0.19 -19.42 7.42
CA ARG A 168 1.27 -19.38 7.28
C ARG A 168 1.76 -18.33 6.30
N ASP A 169 0.87 -17.63 5.61
CA ASP A 169 1.24 -16.62 4.61
C ASP A 169 1.24 -15.22 5.24
N PRO A 170 2.39 -14.70 5.71
CA PRO A 170 2.45 -13.36 6.26
C PRO A 170 2.19 -12.30 5.17
N LEU A 171 1.64 -11.17 5.60
CA LEU A 171 1.56 -9.95 4.82
C LEU A 171 2.98 -9.39 4.65
N VAL A 172 3.46 -9.37 3.41
CA VAL A 172 4.82 -8.89 3.05
C VAL A 172 4.80 -7.59 2.25
N GLY A 173 3.61 -7.09 1.94
CA GLY A 173 3.42 -5.80 1.29
C GLY A 173 2.03 -5.23 1.53
N LEU A 174 1.96 -3.92 1.73
CA LEU A 174 0.71 -3.15 1.77
C LEU A 174 0.90 -1.79 1.07
N SER A 175 0.00 -1.46 0.15
CA SER A 175 -0.17 -0.11 -0.39
C SER A 175 -1.55 0.41 0.00
N LEU A 176 -1.64 1.68 0.40
CA LEU A 176 -2.88 2.30 0.90
C LEU A 176 -3.00 3.73 0.42
N ALA A 177 -4.16 4.08 -0.14
CA ALA A 177 -4.58 5.43 -0.45
C ALA A 177 -6.05 5.63 -0.04
N ILE A 178 -6.41 6.88 0.27
CA ILE A 178 -7.79 7.30 0.45
C ILE A 178 -8.05 8.40 -0.57
N ASP A 179 -8.95 8.14 -1.50
CA ASP A 179 -9.42 9.15 -2.44
C ASP A 179 -10.64 9.82 -1.82
N LEU A 180 -10.62 11.14 -1.74
CA LEU A 180 -11.84 11.89 -1.55
C LEU A 180 -12.59 11.88 -2.87
N ALA A 181 -13.87 11.57 -2.84
CA ALA A 181 -14.73 12.01 -3.91
C ALA A 181 -14.73 13.54 -3.81
N GLU A 182 -13.98 14.21 -4.67
CA GLU A 182 -14.44 15.52 -5.10
C GLU A 182 -15.90 15.32 -5.47
N GLU A 183 -16.80 16.15 -4.95
CA GLU A 183 -18.15 16.20 -5.50
C GLU A 183 -17.97 16.29 -7.01
N ALA A 184 -18.19 15.16 -7.70
CA ALA A 184 -18.17 15.10 -9.14
C ALA A 184 -19.18 16.16 -9.52
N GLY A 185 -18.65 17.30 -9.99
CA GLY A 185 -19.34 18.58 -9.88
C GLY A 185 -20.77 18.37 -10.30
N ARG A 186 -21.71 18.73 -9.40
CA ARG A 186 -23.15 18.80 -9.63
C ARG A 186 -23.41 18.64 -11.12
N ALA A 187 -23.62 17.39 -11.55
CA ALA A 187 -24.10 17.16 -12.88
C ALA A 187 -25.50 17.76 -12.81
N GLU A 188 -25.61 19.05 -13.17
CA GLU A 188 -26.89 19.62 -13.49
C GLU A 188 -27.54 18.60 -14.42
N PRO A 189 -28.76 18.14 -14.13
CA PRO A 189 -29.48 17.39 -15.13
C PRO A 189 -29.48 18.32 -16.35
N ARG A 190 -28.73 17.95 -17.39
CA ARG A 190 -28.88 18.57 -18.71
C ARG A 190 -30.35 18.41 -19.00
N ARG A 191 -31.09 19.50 -18.79
CA ARG A 191 -32.48 19.63 -19.15
C ARG A 191 -32.48 19.40 -20.65
N MET A 192 -32.82 18.18 -21.07
CA MET A 192 -33.06 17.88 -22.45
C MET A 192 -34.08 18.91 -22.90
N ALA A 193 -33.67 19.78 -23.83
CA ALA A 193 -34.58 20.68 -24.51
C ALA A 193 -35.71 19.83 -25.09
N PRO A 194 -36.97 20.28 -25.04
CA PRO A 194 -38.05 19.54 -25.66
C PRO A 194 -37.82 19.53 -27.18
N GLU A 195 -37.41 18.38 -27.70
CA GLU A 195 -37.44 18.14 -29.13
C GLU A 195 -38.89 18.11 -29.61
N GLY A 196 -39.17 18.93 -30.62
CA GLY A 196 -40.14 18.61 -31.65
C GLY A 196 -41.59 18.63 -31.22
N ALA A 197 -42.21 19.80 -31.33
CA ALA A 197 -43.66 19.96 -31.39
C ALA A 197 -44.25 19.10 -32.55
N GLY A 198 -44.70 17.89 -32.23
CA GLY A 198 -45.61 17.10 -33.06
C GLY A 198 -47.01 17.71 -33.05
N ARG A 199 -47.17 18.91 -33.63
CA ARG A 199 -48.46 19.57 -33.78
C ARG A 199 -49.18 18.99 -35.00
N VAL A 200 -49.91 17.90 -34.77
CA VAL A 200 -50.83 17.29 -35.74
C VAL A 200 -51.83 18.35 -36.21
N ARG A 201 -51.82 18.70 -37.49
CA ARG A 201 -52.86 19.54 -38.11
C ARG A 201 -53.99 18.63 -38.60
N VAL A 202 -55.16 18.79 -37.99
CA VAL A 202 -56.42 18.21 -38.44
C VAL A 202 -56.92 19.02 -39.62
N PHE A 203 -57.09 18.39 -40.78
CA PHE A 203 -57.77 18.99 -41.92
C PHE A 203 -59.26 18.64 -41.84
N ARG A 204 -60.10 19.66 -41.64
CA ARG A 204 -61.55 19.56 -41.79
C ARG A 204 -61.88 19.97 -43.23
N ALA A 205 -62.28 19.02 -44.06
CA ALA A 205 -62.92 19.31 -45.33
C ALA A 205 -64.42 19.56 -45.06
N GLY A 206 -64.91 20.71 -45.48
CA GLY A 206 -66.32 21.11 -45.36
C GLY A 206 -66.74 21.99 -46.53
N ALA A 207 -67.45 21.35 -47.46
CA ALA A 207 -68.46 21.81 -48.42
C ALA A 207 -68.24 23.05 -49.31
N LEU A 208 -68.35 22.80 -50.62
CA LEU A 208 -69.41 23.38 -51.46
C LEU A 208 -70.11 22.24 -52.23
#